data_AF-A0A0V1M0Q6-F1
#
_entry.id   AF-A0A0V1M0Q6-F1
#
_cell.length_a   1.000
_cell.length_b   1.000
_cell.length_c   1.000
_cell.angle_alpha   90.00
_cell.angle_beta   90.00
_cell.angle_gamma   90.00
#
_symmetry.space_group_name_H-M   'P 1'
#
loop_
_entity.id
_entity.type
_entity.pdbx_description
1 polymer ?
#
loop_
_entity_poly.entity_id
_entity_poly.type
_entity_poly.pdbx_seq_one_letter_code
_entity_poly.pdbx_strand_id
1 'polypeptide(L)'
;MSSKKRKLKEDKRRFNVKWELEFFIVETAEHFMRCLICDAIVKTLKGDNVKQHFQRHSSHRYGNLQGESRKICVENLNWKLRKQTSAMNAFLKTTNNRSLIHGGLSPWCCGKTLFR
;
A
#
# COMPACT_ATOMS: atom_id res chain seq x y z
N MET A 1 19.54 -32.83 14.29
CA MET A 1 18.26 -32.55 13.60
C MET A 1 18.53 -31.64 12.40
N SER A 2 18.61 -32.21 11.20
CA SER A 2 18.94 -31.45 9.98
C SER A 2 17.75 -30.57 9.57
N SER A 3 17.92 -29.26 9.70
CA SER A 3 16.92 -28.27 9.28
C SER A 3 16.86 -28.22 7.76
N LYS A 4 16.07 -29.12 7.16
CA LYS A 4 15.87 -29.21 5.71
C LYS A 4 15.16 -27.95 5.22
N LYS A 5 15.92 -26.98 4.72
CA LYS A 5 15.42 -25.73 4.14
C LYS A 5 14.51 -26.08 2.95
N ARG A 6 13.21 -25.85 3.09
CA ARG A 6 12.21 -26.15 2.04
C ARG A 6 12.52 -25.29 0.81
N LYS A 7 12.90 -25.90 -0.31
CA LYS A 7 12.92 -25.25 -1.64
C LYS A 7 11.47 -24.93 -2.01
N LEU A 8 11.01 -23.72 -1.69
CA LEU A 8 9.69 -23.23 -2.10
C LEU A 8 9.75 -22.97 -3.61
N LYS A 9 8.98 -23.75 -4.39
CA LYS A 9 8.83 -23.57 -5.83
C LYS A 9 8.47 -22.11 -6.15
N GLU A 10 9.32 -21.47 -6.94
CA GLU A 10 9.25 -20.05 -7.32
C GLU A 10 7.91 -19.67 -7.96
N ASP A 11 7.31 -20.60 -8.69
CA ASP A 11 5.99 -20.48 -9.34
C ASP A 11 4.86 -20.02 -8.41
N LYS A 12 4.91 -20.36 -7.12
CA LYS A 12 3.85 -19.97 -6.17
C LYS A 12 3.97 -18.53 -5.66
N ARG A 13 4.99 -17.77 -6.08
CA ARG A 13 5.26 -16.39 -5.64
C ARG A 13 4.94 -15.33 -6.69
N ARG A 14 4.18 -15.70 -7.72
CA ARG A 14 3.65 -14.73 -8.69
C ARG A 14 2.35 -14.14 -8.19
N PHE A 15 2.17 -12.83 -8.41
CA PHE A 15 0.90 -12.18 -8.18
C PHE A 15 -0.18 -12.73 -9.11
N ASN A 16 -1.40 -12.86 -8.60
CA ASN A 16 -2.55 -13.27 -9.39
C ASN A 16 -3.51 -12.08 -9.49
N VAL A 17 -3.71 -11.58 -10.70
CA VAL A 17 -4.60 -10.43 -10.99
C VAL A 17 -6.02 -10.62 -10.46
N LYS A 18 -6.50 -11.86 -10.33
CA LYS A 18 -7.82 -12.14 -9.74
C LYS A 18 -7.94 -11.64 -8.30
N TRP A 19 -6.83 -11.57 -7.56
CA TRP A 19 -6.82 -11.08 -6.18
C TRP A 19 -7.18 -9.60 -6.06
N GLU A 20 -7.02 -8.82 -7.13
CA GLU A 20 -7.47 -7.42 -7.17
C GLU A 20 -8.98 -7.32 -6.97
N LEU A 21 -9.75 -8.10 -7.72
CA LEU A 21 -11.20 -8.13 -7.59
C LEU A 21 -11.67 -8.98 -6.41
N GLU A 22 -11.07 -10.14 -6.18
CA GLU A 22 -11.53 -11.08 -5.14
C GLU A 22 -11.20 -10.59 -3.73
N PHE A 23 -10.08 -9.91 -3.53
CA PHE A 23 -9.57 -9.60 -2.19
C PHE A 23 -9.17 -8.14 -1.99
N PHE A 24 -9.43 -7.27 -2.97
CA PHE A 24 -9.07 -5.84 -2.93
C PHE A 24 -7.56 -5.65 -2.78
N ILE A 25 -6.75 -6.42 -3.51
CA ILE A 25 -5.29 -6.43 -3.36
C ILE A 25 -4.61 -6.13 -4.70
N VAL A 26 -3.69 -5.17 -4.69
CA VAL A 26 -2.87 -4.81 -5.86
C VAL A 26 -1.41 -5.13 -5.62
N GLU A 27 -0.66 -5.35 -6.69
CA GLU A 27 0.79 -5.49 -6.65
C GLU A 27 1.45 -4.10 -6.69
N THR A 28 2.48 -3.91 -5.87
CA THR A 28 3.32 -2.71 -5.85
C THR A 28 4.51 -2.86 -6.78
N ALA A 29 5.17 -1.74 -7.12
CA ALA A 29 6.39 -1.76 -7.91
C ALA A 29 7.54 -2.58 -7.28
N GLU A 30 7.52 -2.78 -5.96
CA GLU A 30 8.50 -3.56 -5.20
C GLU A 30 8.12 -5.04 -5.08
N HIS A 31 7.15 -5.54 -5.87
CA HIS A 31 6.71 -6.93 -5.84
C HIS A 31 6.09 -7.35 -4.50
N PHE A 32 5.46 -6.41 -3.80
CA PHE A 32 4.64 -6.67 -2.62
C PHE A 32 3.16 -6.51 -2.94
N MET A 33 2.31 -7.07 -2.09
CA MET A 33 0.87 -6.85 -2.20
C MET A 33 0.45 -5.72 -1.27
N ARG A 34 -0.43 -4.85 -1.73
CA ARG A 34 -1.04 -3.76 -0.95
C ARG A 34 -2.55 -3.94 -0.93
N CYS A 35 -3.15 -3.81 0.25
CA CYS A 35 -4.60 -3.84 0.40
C CYS A 35 -5.22 -2.48 0.07
N LEU A 36 -6.22 -2.44 -0.80
CA LEU A 36 -6.95 -1.23 -1.15
C LEU A 36 -7.92 -0.77 -0.04
N ILE A 37 -8.24 -1.63 0.93
CA ILE A 37 -9.16 -1.32 2.04
C ILE A 37 -8.44 -0.59 3.18
N CYS A 38 -7.27 -1.09 3.59
CA CYS A 38 -6.54 -0.62 4.77
C CYS A 38 -5.12 -0.12 4.49
N ASP A 39 -4.70 -0.12 3.22
CA ASP A 39 -3.37 0.31 2.76
C ASP A 39 -2.18 -0.53 3.30
N ALA A 40 -2.45 -1.63 3.99
CA ALA A 40 -1.43 -2.51 4.55
C ALA A 40 -0.66 -3.27 3.46
N ILE A 41 0.65 -3.48 3.70
CA ILE A 41 1.53 -4.27 2.83
C ILE A 41 1.59 -5.74 3.30
N VAL A 42 1.25 -6.66 2.40
CA VAL A 42 1.42 -8.10 2.55
C VAL A 42 2.69 -8.52 1.79
N LYS A 43 3.79 -8.71 2.52
CA LYS A 43 5.15 -8.92 1.96
C LYS A 43 5.33 -10.22 1.17
N THR A 44 4.45 -11.20 1.34
CA THR A 44 4.61 -12.53 0.72
C THR A 44 3.44 -12.80 -0.20
N LEU A 45 3.74 -12.87 -1.50
CA LEU A 45 2.85 -13.23 -2.61
C LEU A 45 2.36 -14.67 -2.48
N LYS A 46 1.37 -14.88 -1.62
CA LYS A 46 0.73 -16.18 -1.39
C LYS A 46 -0.77 -15.96 -1.24
N GLY A 47 -1.56 -16.74 -1.96
CA GLY A 47 -3.01 -16.66 -1.90
C GLY A 47 -3.58 -16.83 -0.49
N ASP A 48 -2.99 -17.70 0.34
CA ASP A 48 -3.44 -17.88 1.74
C ASP A 48 -3.28 -16.60 2.57
N ASN A 49 -2.17 -15.88 2.39
CA ASN A 49 -1.92 -14.63 3.11
C ASN A 49 -2.93 -13.57 2.70
N VAL A 50 -3.25 -13.49 1.41
CA VAL A 50 -4.25 -12.58 0.86
C VAL A 50 -5.64 -12.91 1.39
N LYS A 51 -6.04 -14.19 1.35
CA LYS A 51 -7.33 -14.66 1.88
C LYS A 51 -7.47 -14.36 3.37
N GLN A 52 -6.48 -14.73 4.18
CA GLN A 52 -6.48 -14.48 5.61
C GLN A 52 -6.52 -12.97 5.90
N HIS A 53 -5.82 -12.17 5.09
CA HIS A 53 -5.88 -10.72 5.21
C HIS A 53 -7.28 -10.17 4.93
N PHE A 54 -7.89 -10.56 3.81
CA PHE A 54 -9.25 -10.12 3.47
C PHE A 54 -10.30 -10.57 4.50
N GLN A 55 -10.16 -11.74 5.11
CA GLN A 55 -11.07 -12.21 6.18
C GLN A 55 -11.15 -11.27 7.38
N ARG A 56 -10.08 -10.53 7.69
CA ARG A 56 -10.09 -9.49 8.75
C ARG A 56 -10.99 -8.31 8.40
N HIS A 57 -11.34 -8.15 7.13
CA HIS A 57 -12.24 -7.13 6.61
C HIS A 57 -13.64 -7.68 6.28
N SER A 58 -13.98 -8.88 6.78
CA SER A 58 -15.30 -9.49 6.57
C SER A 58 -16.46 -8.61 7.07
N SER A 59 -16.28 -7.91 8.20
CA SER A 59 -17.26 -6.95 8.74
C SER A 59 -17.17 -5.55 8.11
N HIS A 60 -16.20 -5.31 7.22
CA HIS A 60 -16.04 -4.02 6.57
C HIS A 60 -17.13 -3.81 5.51
N ARG A 61 -17.47 -2.56 5.19
CA ARG A 61 -18.46 -2.21 4.14
C ARG A 61 -18.14 -2.77 2.75
N TYR A 62 -16.89 -3.20 2.53
CA TYR A 62 -16.44 -3.79 1.27
C TYR A 62 -16.49 -5.33 1.27
N GLY A 63 -16.56 -5.96 2.44
CA GLY A 63 -16.56 -7.42 2.59
C GLY A 63 -17.73 -8.09 1.88
N ASN A 64 -18.90 -7.45 1.94
CA ASN A 64 -20.16 -7.96 1.39
C ASN A 64 -20.47 -7.47 -0.04
N LEU A 65 -19.60 -6.67 -0.67
CA LEU A 65 -19.84 -6.19 -2.03
C LEU A 65 -19.71 -7.33 -3.04
N GLN A 66 -20.61 -7.38 -4.02
CA GLN A 66 -20.64 -8.40 -5.06
C GLN A 66 -20.93 -7.82 -6.44
N GLY A 67 -20.60 -8.60 -7.48
CA GLY A 67 -20.87 -8.26 -8.87
C GLY A 67 -20.27 -6.91 -9.28
N GLU A 68 -21.06 -6.10 -9.97
CA GLU A 68 -20.60 -4.83 -10.56
C GLU A 68 -20.22 -3.78 -9.52
N SER A 69 -20.98 -3.71 -8.42
CA SER A 69 -20.68 -2.79 -7.31
C SER A 69 -19.28 -2.99 -6.74
N ARG A 70 -18.80 -4.24 -6.73
CA ARG A 70 -17.46 -4.60 -6.28
C ARG A 70 -16.39 -4.09 -7.24
N LYS A 71 -16.57 -4.30 -8.55
CA LYS A 71 -15.64 -3.84 -9.58
C LYS A 71 -15.46 -2.33 -9.55
N ILE A 72 -16.58 -1.58 -9.56
CA ILE A 72 -16.58 -0.12 -9.48
C ILE A 72 -15.84 0.35 -8.22
N CYS A 73 -16.05 -0.33 -7.10
CA CYS A 73 -15.39 0.00 -5.85
C CYS A 73 -13.87 -0.23 -5.92
N VAL A 74 -13.43 -1.37 -6.44
CA VAL A 74 -12.01 -1.71 -6.64
C VAL A 74 -11.34 -0.67 -7.54
N GLU A 75 -11.94 -0.34 -8.68
CA GLU A 75 -11.42 0.65 -9.63
C GLU A 75 -11.26 2.02 -8.98
N ASN A 76 -12.29 2.48 -8.26
CA ASN A 76 -12.27 3.77 -7.57
C ASN A 76 -11.19 3.81 -6.48
N LEU A 77 -11.04 2.75 -5.67
CA LEU A 77 -10.01 2.67 -4.64
C LEU A 77 -8.60 2.67 -5.26
N ASN A 78 -8.41 1.90 -6.33
CA ASN A 78 -7.12 1.84 -7.03
C ASN A 78 -6.78 3.17 -7.71
N TRP A 79 -7.76 3.86 -8.31
CA TRP A 79 -7.58 5.22 -8.83
C TRP A 79 -7.17 6.21 -7.74
N LYS A 80 -7.85 6.20 -6.59
CA LYS A 80 -7.51 7.07 -5.45
C LYS A 80 -6.09 6.81 -4.97
N LEU A 81 -5.72 5.55 -4.81
CA LEU A 81 -4.37 5.15 -4.40
C LEU A 81 -3.32 5.67 -5.38
N ARG A 82 -3.50 5.44 -6.68
CA ARG A 82 -2.57 5.92 -7.72
C ARG A 82 -2.43 7.44 -7.72
N LYS A 83 -3.54 8.17 -7.55
CA LYS A 83 -3.53 9.63 -7.47
C LYS A 83 -2.74 10.13 -6.25
N GLN A 84 -2.93 9.51 -5.09
CA GLN A 84 -2.17 9.83 -3.87
C GLN A 84 -0.67 9.55 -4.06
N THR A 85 -0.31 8.40 -4.62
CA THR A 85 1.08 8.03 -4.92
C THR A 85 1.75 8.97 -5.91
N SER A 86 1.04 9.40 -6.95
CA SER A 86 1.56 10.38 -7.91
C SER A 86 1.77 11.75 -7.28
N ALA A 87 0.82 12.22 -6.45
CA ALA A 87 0.94 13.51 -5.76
C ALA A 87 2.11 13.53 -4.77
N MET A 88 2.29 12.46 -3.97
CA MET A 88 3.44 12.37 -3.05
C MET A 88 4.77 12.33 -3.82
N ASN A 89 4.84 11.58 -4.93
CA ASN A 89 6.05 11.50 -5.73
C ASN A 89 6.40 12.83 -6.39
N ALA A 90 5.40 13.60 -6.85
CA ALA A 90 5.62 14.95 -7.36
C ALA A 90 6.16 15.88 -6.26
N PHE A 91 5.58 15.83 -5.05
CA PHE A 91 6.06 16.60 -3.92
C PHE A 91 7.52 16.27 -3.55
N LEU A 92 7.85 14.98 -3.43
CA LEU A 92 9.23 14.53 -3.12
C LEU A 92 10.25 15.00 -4.16
N LYS A 93 9.87 15.03 -5.45
CA LYS A 93 10.70 15.58 -6.52
C LYS A 93 10.92 17.09 -6.35
N THR A 94 9.88 17.83 -5.97
CA THR A 94 9.95 19.28 -5.66
C THR A 94 10.76 19.59 -4.40
N THR A 95 10.88 18.67 -3.45
CA THR A 95 11.77 18.88 -2.29
C THR A 95 13.22 18.56 -2.64
N ASN A 96 13.46 17.51 -3.42
CA ASN A 96 14.81 17.08 -3.81
C ASN A 96 15.49 18.11 -4.74
N ASN A 97 14.75 18.71 -5.67
CA ASN A 97 15.29 19.77 -6.53
C ASN A 97 15.44 21.14 -5.81
N ARG A 98 14.86 21.31 -4.61
CA ARG A 98 15.01 22.53 -3.79
C ARG A 98 16.25 22.50 -2.90
N SER A 99 16.80 21.32 -2.61
CA SER A 99 18.02 21.15 -1.79
C SER A 99 19.33 21.68 -2.40
N LEU A 100 19.31 22.19 -3.65
CA LEU A 100 20.48 22.77 -4.32
C LEU A 100 20.49 24.31 -4.35
N ILE A 101 19.56 24.96 -3.67
CA ILE A 101 19.51 26.42 -3.57
C ILE A 101 19.42 26.85 -2.11
N HIS A 102 20.54 27.43 -1.66
CA HIS A 102 20.78 28.22 -0.45
C HIS A 102 21.32 27.47 0.77
N GLY A 103 22.58 27.80 1.10
CA GLY A 103 23.17 27.56 2.40
C GLY A 103 22.36 28.18 3.53
N GLY A 104 22.41 27.47 4.66
CA GLY A 104 22.19 27.93 6.03
C GLY A 104 21.10 28.96 6.27
N LEU A 105 19.92 28.49 6.66
CA LEU A 105 19.21 29.00 7.85
C LEU A 105 18.21 27.94 8.30
N SER A 106 18.49 27.36 9.47
CA SER A 106 17.66 26.38 10.15
C SER A 106 16.33 26.99 10.61
N PRO A 107 15.17 26.37 10.34
CA PRO A 107 13.91 26.78 10.94
C PRO A 107 13.66 25.97 12.23
N TRP A 108 14.10 26.50 13.38
CA TRP A 108 13.54 26.13 14.68
C TRP A 108 12.47 27.18 15.05
N CYS A 109 11.28 27.01 14.49
CA CYS A 109 10.09 27.65 15.01
C CYS A 109 9.45 26.70 16.02
N CYS A 110 9.70 26.91 17.31
CA CYS A 110 8.80 26.44 18.36
C CYS A 110 8.58 27.59 19.33
N GLY A 111 7.48 28.31 19.13
CA GLY A 111 7.04 29.37 20.02
C GLY A 111 6.58 28.80 21.36
N LYS A 112 6.88 29.51 22.43
CA LYS A 112 6.08 29.51 23.66
C LYS A 112 5.97 30.94 24.19
N THR A 113 4.72 31.38 24.24
CA THR A 113 4.17 32.51 25.00
C THR A 113 4.36 32.29 26.52
N LEU A 114 4.16 33.35 27.31
CA LEU A 114 4.20 33.51 28.80
C LEU A 114 5.61 33.85 29.35
N PHE A 115 5.84 34.89 30.15
CA PHE A 115 5.02 35.56 31.17
C PHE A 115 5.42 37.05 31.33
N ARG A 116 4.47 37.79 31.88
CA ARG A 116 4.44 39.16 32.46
C ARG A 116 5.75 39.85 32.84
#